data_AF-A0A7R9MTS4-F1
#
_entry.id   AF-A0A7R9MTS4-F1
#
_cell.length_a   1.000
_cell.length_b   1.000
_cell.length_c   1.000
_cell.angle_alpha   90.00
_cell.angle_beta   90.00
_cell.angle_gamma   90.00
#
_symmetry.space_group_name_H-M   'P 1'
#
loop_
_entity.id
_entity.type
_entity.pdbx_description
1 polymer ?
#
loop_
_entity_poly.entity_id
_entity_poly.type
_entity_poly.pdbx_seq_one_letter_code
_entity_poly.pdbx_strand_id
1 'polypeptide(L)'
;MFWFTHSLYRFPFVDWSLEQKWTALLLALLLVTDNPFYPMQFLFGSALPRLMEILFQSSLMCTLMMFWLSFFHGIRQNSRSFSRFYGPKLALIALLWLIMVYVMSDSVTNQLDNPIFDETKHFQNSTFLQMANILFYLLLILYFIYLTLLMMSAFTELRSM
;
A
#
# COMPACT_ATOMS: atom_id res chain seq x y z
N MET A 1 13.94 10.38 6.12
CA MET A 1 14.76 9.15 6.08
C MET A 1 16.08 9.30 6.84
N PHE A 2 16.98 10.21 6.44
CA PHE A 2 18.33 10.33 7.02
C PHE A 2 18.37 10.52 8.54
N TRP A 3 17.50 11.36 9.10
CA TRP A 3 17.45 11.58 10.55
C TRP A 3 16.95 10.33 11.31
N PHE A 4 15.99 9.61 10.74
CA PHE A 4 15.46 8.35 11.30
C PHE A 4 16.51 7.23 11.27
N THR A 5 17.28 7.12 10.18
CA THR A 5 18.38 6.15 10.12
C THR A 5 19.54 6.54 11.04
N HIS A 6 19.79 7.84 11.21
CA HIS A 6 20.82 8.33 12.12
C HIS A 6 20.48 8.05 13.59
N SER A 7 19.22 8.22 14.00
CA SER A 7 18.78 7.91 15.36
C SER A 7 18.85 6.41 15.68
N LEU A 8 18.69 5.55 14.68
CA LEU A 8 18.75 4.08 14.83
C LEU A 8 20.12 3.46 14.49
N TYR A 9 21.13 4.26 14.14
CA TYR A 9 22.45 3.77 13.71
C TYR A 9 23.14 2.84 14.73
N ARG A 10 22.83 3.00 16.02
CA ARG A 10 23.41 2.19 17.10
C ARG A 10 22.81 0.79 17.22
N PHE A 11 21.66 0.53 16.61
CA PHE A 11 20.95 -0.74 16.70
C PHE A 11 21.07 -1.51 15.39
N PRO A 12 21.54 -2.78 15.41
CA PRO A 12 21.59 -3.60 14.21
C PRO A 12 20.16 -3.87 13.70
N PHE A 13 20.00 -3.99 12.38
CA PHE A 13 18.70 -4.16 11.72
C PHE A 13 17.90 -5.38 12.21
N VAL A 14 18.58 -6.39 12.76
CA VAL A 14 17.96 -7.59 13.34
C VAL A 14 17.11 -7.23 14.56
N ASP A 15 17.58 -6.30 15.39
CA ASP A 15 16.95 -5.90 16.65
C ASP A 15 15.84 -4.86 16.46
N TRP A 16 15.67 -4.35 15.24
CA TRP A 16 14.65 -3.35 14.96
C TRP A 16 13.25 -3.92 15.18
N SER A 17 12.41 -3.13 15.83
CA SER A 17 11.00 -3.47 15.95
C SER A 17 10.37 -3.52 14.57
N LEU A 18 9.30 -4.31 14.44
CA LEU A 18 8.59 -4.41 13.17
C LEU A 18 8.04 -3.05 12.72
N GLU A 19 7.61 -2.20 13.65
CA GLU A 19 7.18 -0.83 13.38
C GLU A 19 8.33 0.04 12.81
N GLN A 20 9.54 -0.09 13.35
CA GLN A 20 10.73 0.59 12.83
C GLN A 20 11.08 0.14 11.41
N LYS A 21 10.92 -1.16 11.12
CA LYS A 21 11.14 -1.70 9.76
C LYS A 21 10.12 -1.16 8.76
N TRP A 22 8.83 -1.15 9.11
CA TRP A 22 7.78 -0.60 8.24
C TRP A 22 7.90 0.91 8.06
N THR A 23 8.23 1.66 9.11
CA THR A 23 8.44 3.12 9.00
C THR A 23 9.64 3.46 8.12
N ALA A 24 10.74 2.71 8.21
CA ALA A 24 11.87 2.88 7.29
C ALA A 24 11.47 2.65 5.82
N LEU A 25 10.70 1.59 5.56
CA LEU A 25 10.21 1.26 4.23
C LEU A 25 9.25 2.32 3.69
N LEU A 26 8.33 2.82 4.52
CA LEU A 26 7.38 3.88 4.19
C LEU A 26 8.11 5.20 3.87
N LEU A 27 9.13 5.55 4.65
CA LEU A 27 9.98 6.73 4.39
C LEU A 27 10.76 6.62 3.08
N ALA A 28 11.25 5.41 2.73
CA ALA A 28 11.93 5.18 1.46
C ALA A 28 10.94 5.31 0.29
N LEU A 29 9.76 4.71 0.39
CA LEU A 29 8.73 4.83 -0.63
C LEU A 29 8.25 6.26 -0.81
N LEU A 30 8.09 7.03 0.28
CA LEU A 30 7.63 8.41 0.24
C LEU A 30 8.58 9.30 -0.58
N LEU A 31 9.90 9.07 -0.47
CA LEU A 31 10.90 9.78 -1.29
C LEU A 31 10.78 9.40 -2.77
N VAL A 32 10.52 8.13 -3.07
CA VAL A 32 10.41 7.65 -4.45
C VAL A 32 9.10 8.11 -5.11
N THR A 33 8.03 8.28 -4.32
CA THR A 33 6.74 8.80 -4.81
C THR A 33 6.74 10.31 -5.07
N ASP A 34 7.76 11.05 -4.66
CA ASP A 34 7.92 12.48 -4.97
C ASP A 34 8.41 12.70 -6.42
N ASN A 35 7.77 11.96 -7.33
CA ASN A 35 7.94 11.91 -8.79
C ASN A 35 9.33 12.33 -9.33
N PRO A 36 10.40 11.57 -9.01
CA PRO A 36 11.74 11.84 -9.55
C PRO A 36 11.79 11.65 -11.09
N PHE A 37 10.80 10.97 -11.67
CA PHE A 37 10.69 10.69 -13.09
C PHE A 37 9.81 11.69 -13.86
N TYR A 38 9.31 12.73 -13.20
CA TYR A 38 8.45 13.74 -13.83
C TYR A 38 9.07 14.37 -15.08
N PRO A 39 10.37 14.76 -15.09
CA PRO A 39 11.00 15.29 -16.31
C PRO A 39 10.99 14.28 -17.46
N MET A 40 11.12 12.98 -17.17
CA MET A 40 11.11 11.93 -18.18
C MET A 40 9.72 11.75 -18.81
N GLN A 41 8.64 11.98 -18.04
CA GLN A 41 7.28 11.94 -18.57
C GLN A 41 7.09 12.99 -19.67
N PHE A 42 7.65 14.19 -19.49
CA PHE A 42 7.58 15.26 -20.47
C PHE A 42 8.47 15.00 -21.69
N LEU A 43 9.68 14.47 -21.46
CA LEU A 43 10.70 14.30 -22.52
C LEU A 43 10.43 13.10 -23.44
N PHE A 44 9.99 11.97 -22.89
CA PHE A 44 9.91 10.72 -23.63
C PHE A 44 8.50 10.33 -24.07
N GLY A 45 7.46 10.99 -23.54
CA GLY A 45 6.06 10.71 -23.91
C GLY A 45 5.66 9.24 -23.78
N SER A 46 6.41 8.44 -23.02
CA SER A 46 6.30 6.99 -22.97
C SER A 46 5.46 6.52 -21.78
N ALA A 47 4.90 5.32 -21.89
CA ALA A 47 4.10 4.73 -20.81
C ALA A 47 4.92 4.40 -19.56
N LEU A 48 6.21 4.10 -19.72
CA LEU A 48 7.04 3.54 -18.66
C LEU A 48 7.20 4.47 -17.45
N PRO A 49 7.54 5.77 -17.59
CA PRO A 49 7.63 6.67 -16.44
C PRO A 49 6.30 6.85 -15.70
N ARG A 50 5.16 6.75 -16.41
CA ARG A 50 3.82 6.87 -15.81
C ARG A 50 3.39 5.60 -15.08
N LEU A 51 3.74 4.43 -15.61
CA LEU A 51 3.52 3.13 -14.95
C LEU A 51 4.37 2.97 -13.68
N MET A 52 5.63 3.45 -13.71
CA MET A 52 6.50 3.44 -12.53
C MET A 52 5.94 4.31 -11.41
N GLU A 53 5.37 5.48 -11.73
CA GLU A 53 4.69 6.33 -10.76
C GLU A 53 3.50 5.61 -10.11
N ILE A 54 2.65 4.93 -10.90
CA ILE A 54 1.55 4.11 -10.40
C ILE A 54 2.04 3.02 -9.45
N LEU A 55 3.12 2.31 -9.81
CA LEU A 55 3.69 1.25 -8.98
C LEU A 55 4.18 1.80 -7.64
N PHE A 56 4.92 2.91 -7.64
CA PHE A 56 5.41 3.51 -6.40
C PHE A 56 4.26 4.05 -5.54
N GLN A 57 3.31 4.76 -6.13
CA GLN A 57 2.19 5.33 -5.38
C GLN A 57 1.25 4.25 -4.82
N SER A 58 0.92 3.22 -5.60
CA SER A 58 0.12 2.09 -5.12
C SER A 58 0.85 1.32 -4.02
N SER A 59 2.17 1.10 -4.14
CA SER A 59 2.97 0.42 -3.13
C SER A 59 3.07 1.23 -1.83
N LEU A 60 3.14 2.55 -1.91
CA LEU A 60 3.10 3.45 -0.74
C LEU A 60 1.79 3.29 0.03
N MET A 61 0.65 3.35 -0.68
CA MET A 61 -0.67 3.21 -0.06
C MET A 61 -0.84 1.84 0.60
N CYS A 62 -0.44 0.77 -0.08
CA CYS A 62 -0.52 -0.59 0.46
C CYS A 62 0.41 -0.81 1.66
N THR A 63 1.62 -0.24 1.61
CA THR A 63 2.56 -0.25 2.73
C THR A 63 1.99 0.52 3.93
N LEU A 64 1.34 1.65 3.71
CA LEU A 64 0.69 2.43 4.77
C LEU A 64 -0.43 1.63 5.44
N MET A 65 -1.24 0.91 4.66
CA MET A 65 -2.24 -0.02 5.21
C MET A 65 -1.58 -1.13 6.05
N MET A 66 -0.47 -1.69 5.57
CA MET A 66 0.26 -2.73 6.30
C MET A 66 0.89 -2.19 7.59
N PHE A 67 1.38 -0.96 7.58
CA PHE A 67 1.92 -0.26 8.74
C PHE A 67 0.87 -0.16 9.86
N TRP A 68 -0.36 0.26 9.54
CA TRP A 68 -1.42 0.36 10.56
C TRP A 68 -1.80 -0.98 11.17
N LEU A 69 -1.93 -2.04 10.37
CA LEU A 69 -2.18 -3.39 10.89
C LEU A 69 -1.06 -3.90 11.79
N SER A 70 0.17 -3.52 11.44
CA SER A 70 1.38 -3.89 12.17
C SER A 70 1.50 -3.15 13.50
N PHE A 71 1.19 -1.85 13.51
CA PHE A 71 1.21 -0.99 14.69
C PHE A 71 0.21 -1.46 15.76
N PHE A 72 -1.06 -1.61 15.40
CA PHE A 72 -2.07 -2.07 16.37
C PHE A 72 -1.82 -3.50 16.86
N HIS A 73 -1.11 -4.30 16.07
CA HIS A 73 -0.68 -5.62 16.50
C HIS A 73 0.54 -5.58 17.44
N GLY A 74 1.49 -4.67 17.22
CA GLY A 74 2.68 -4.48 18.07
C GLY A 74 2.33 -4.05 19.50
N ILE A 75 1.24 -3.30 19.67
CA ILE A 75 0.67 -2.95 20.99
C ILE A 75 0.28 -4.20 21.80
N ARG A 76 -0.06 -5.30 21.12
CA ARG A 76 -0.58 -6.50 21.74
C ARG A 76 0.57 -7.39 22.23
N GLN A 77 0.74 -7.55 23.55
CA GLN A 77 1.80 -8.38 24.16
C GLN A 77 1.61 -9.90 24.01
N ASN A 78 1.05 -10.38 22.90
CA ASN A 78 0.80 -11.82 22.72
C ASN A 78 1.88 -12.45 21.82
N SER A 79 2.72 -13.30 22.42
CA SER A 79 3.83 -14.03 21.81
C SER A 79 3.38 -15.15 20.86
N ARG A 80 2.73 -14.80 19.73
CA ARG A 80 2.31 -15.77 18.70
C ARG A 80 3.19 -15.72 17.46
N SER A 81 3.33 -16.87 16.80
CA SER A 81 4.22 -17.09 15.65
C SER A 81 3.95 -16.11 14.49
N PHE A 82 5.00 -15.41 14.08
CA PHE A 82 5.01 -14.38 13.04
C PHE A 82 4.55 -14.86 11.65
N SER A 83 4.84 -16.11 11.26
CA SER A 83 4.59 -16.57 9.89
C SER A 83 3.11 -16.85 9.59
N ARG A 84 2.44 -17.68 10.41
CA ARG A 84 1.04 -18.09 10.17
C ARG A 84 0.03 -16.97 10.36
N PHE A 85 0.40 -15.93 11.09
CA PHE A 85 -0.51 -14.84 11.46
C PHE A 85 -0.43 -13.62 10.53
N TYR A 86 0.73 -13.35 9.92
CA TYR A 86 0.90 -12.24 8.99
C TYR A 86 0.54 -12.59 7.54
N GLY A 87 0.59 -13.87 7.17
CA GLY A 87 0.24 -14.38 5.84
C GLY A 87 -1.11 -13.87 5.30
N PRO A 88 -2.25 -14.08 5.99
CA PRO A 88 -3.55 -13.65 5.48
C PRO A 88 -3.68 -12.11 5.37
N LYS A 89 -3.00 -11.36 6.25
CA LYS A 89 -3.01 -9.88 6.21
C LYS A 89 -2.25 -9.37 4.99
N LEU A 90 -1.08 -9.94 4.74
CA LEU A 90 -0.27 -9.64 3.56
C LEU A 90 -1.00 -10.04 2.28
N ALA A 91 -1.69 -11.17 2.27
CA ALA A 91 -2.48 -11.61 1.12
C ALA A 91 -3.60 -10.61 0.79
N LEU A 92 -4.34 -10.12 1.79
CA LEU A 92 -5.38 -9.10 1.60
C LEU A 92 -4.80 -7.84 0.95
N ILE A 93 -3.72 -7.31 1.53
CA ILE A 93 -3.09 -6.07 1.04
C ILE A 93 -2.46 -6.27 -0.34
N ALA A 94 -1.84 -7.43 -0.60
CA ALA A 94 -1.29 -7.75 -1.91
C ALA A 94 -2.37 -7.84 -2.98
N LEU A 95 -3.56 -8.39 -2.66
CA LEU A 95 -4.69 -8.41 -3.59
C LEU A 95 -5.19 -6.99 -3.89
N LEU A 96 -5.34 -6.14 -2.87
CA LEU A 96 -5.67 -4.72 -3.06
C LEU A 96 -4.65 -4.02 -3.96
N TRP A 97 -3.36 -4.28 -3.72
CA TRP A 97 -2.26 -3.73 -4.52
C TRP A 97 -2.35 -4.16 -5.99
N LEU A 98 -2.56 -5.46 -6.25
CA LEU A 98 -2.66 -5.98 -7.61
C LEU A 98 -3.83 -5.35 -8.39
N ILE A 99 -4.99 -5.20 -7.75
CA ILE A 99 -6.16 -4.60 -8.40
C ILE A 99 -5.90 -3.13 -8.71
N MET A 100 -5.33 -2.38 -7.76
CA MET A 100 -5.00 -0.96 -7.96
C MET A 100 -3.99 -0.78 -9.10
N VAL A 101 -2.91 -1.57 -9.10
CA VAL A 101 -1.90 -1.50 -10.17
C VAL A 101 -2.52 -1.84 -11.51
N TYR A 102 -3.34 -2.89 -11.59
CA TYR A 102 -3.99 -3.31 -12.83
C TYR A 102 -4.91 -2.21 -13.39
N VAL A 103 -5.86 -1.73 -12.59
CA VAL A 103 -6.86 -0.73 -13.03
C VAL A 103 -6.19 0.58 -13.43
N MET A 104 -5.21 1.04 -12.66
CA MET A 104 -4.50 2.28 -12.96
C MET A 104 -3.60 2.15 -14.19
N SER A 105 -2.93 1.00 -14.36
CA SER A 105 -2.07 0.75 -15.53
C SER A 105 -2.90 0.71 -16.81
N ASP A 106 -4.05 0.03 -16.79
CA ASP A 106 -4.99 -0.03 -17.91
C ASP A 106 -5.48 1.38 -18.30
N SER A 107 -5.87 2.21 -17.31
CA SER A 107 -6.28 3.58 -17.59
C SER A 107 -5.16 4.39 -18.26
N VAL A 108 -3.94 4.28 -17.74
CA VAL A 108 -2.78 5.01 -18.30
C VAL A 108 -2.43 4.56 -19.71
N THR A 109 -2.46 3.26 -20.01
CA THR A 109 -2.19 2.79 -21.37
C THR A 109 -3.24 3.30 -22.35
N ASN A 110 -4.52 3.25 -21.97
CA ASN A 110 -5.61 3.70 -22.82
C ASN A 110 -5.60 5.22 -23.07
N GLN A 111 -5.19 6.02 -22.08
CA GLN A 111 -4.99 7.46 -22.24
C GLN A 111 -3.84 7.82 -23.20
N LEU A 112 -2.79 6.99 -23.24
CA LEU A 112 -1.65 7.23 -24.13
C LEU A 112 -1.98 6.88 -25.58
N ASP A 113 -2.78 5.83 -25.79
CA ASP A 113 -3.23 5.44 -27.11
C ASP A 113 -4.27 6.42 -27.68
N ASN A 114 -5.14 6.99 -26.83
CA ASN A 114 -6.20 7.90 -27.25
C ASN A 114 -6.24 9.18 -26.38
N PRO A 115 -5.87 10.36 -26.91
CA PRO A 115 -5.87 11.61 -26.13
C PRO A 115 -7.28 12.15 -25.82
N ILE A 116 -8.33 11.61 -26.45
CA ILE A 116 -9.75 11.93 -26.18
C ILE A 116 -10.38 10.83 -25.30
N PHE A 117 -9.56 9.95 -24.70
CA PHE A 117 -10.04 8.85 -23.88
C PHE A 117 -10.84 9.37 -22.67
N ASP A 118 -12.08 8.91 -22.58
CA ASP A 118 -12.99 9.20 -21.48
C ASP A 118 -13.00 7.98 -20.56
N GLU A 119 -12.27 8.09 -19.44
CA GLU A 119 -12.13 7.01 -18.45
C GLU A 119 -13.50 6.50 -17.97
N THR A 120 -14.46 7.42 -17.82
CA THR A 120 -15.78 7.10 -17.28
C THR A 120 -16.57 6.19 -18.22
N LYS A 121 -16.53 6.49 -19.53
CA LYS A 121 -17.20 5.67 -20.55
C LYS A 121 -16.52 4.33 -20.73
N HIS A 122 -15.18 4.30 -20.71
CA HIS A 122 -14.45 3.04 -20.81
C HIS A 122 -14.72 2.12 -19.62
N PHE A 123 -14.73 2.68 -18.42
CA PHE A 123 -15.09 1.97 -17.20
C PHE A 123 -16.52 1.43 -17.25
N GLN A 124 -17.49 2.23 -17.72
CA GLN A 124 -18.89 1.80 -17.85
C GLN A 124 -19.11 0.73 -18.93
N ASN A 125 -18.28 0.68 -19.96
CA ASN A 125 -18.41 -0.31 -21.03
C ASN A 125 -17.75 -1.65 -20.66
N SER A 126 -16.70 -1.63 -19.81
CA SER A 126 -15.98 -2.83 -19.41
C SER A 126 -16.57 -3.46 -18.14
N THR A 127 -17.22 -4.62 -18.30
CA THR A 127 -17.75 -5.40 -17.18
C THR A 127 -16.66 -5.88 -16.24
N PHE A 128 -15.47 -6.19 -16.76
CA PHE A 128 -14.33 -6.64 -15.96
C PHE A 128 -13.82 -5.55 -15.00
N LEU A 129 -13.65 -4.32 -15.50
CA LEU A 129 -13.18 -3.19 -14.68
C LEU A 129 -14.18 -2.87 -13.57
N GLN A 130 -15.48 -2.94 -13.85
CA GLN A 130 -16.52 -2.76 -12.84
C GLN A 130 -16.46 -3.83 -11.74
N MET A 131 -16.30 -5.10 -12.13
CA MET A 131 -16.16 -6.19 -11.17
C MET A 131 -14.91 -6.05 -10.31
N ALA A 132 -13.77 -5.67 -10.91
CA ALA A 132 -12.53 -5.40 -10.19
C ALA A 132 -12.70 -4.25 -9.18
N ASN A 133 -13.41 -3.19 -9.55
CA ASN A 133 -13.67 -2.06 -8.66
C ASN A 133 -14.60 -2.42 -7.49
N ILE A 134 -15.68 -3.17 -7.75
CA ILE A 134 -16.56 -3.68 -6.69
C ILE A 134 -15.78 -4.56 -5.72
N LEU A 135 -14.95 -5.47 -6.25
CA LEU A 135 -14.11 -6.35 -5.45
C LEU A 135 -13.07 -5.57 -4.63
N PHE A 136 -12.48 -4.52 -5.21
CA PHE A 136 -11.59 -3.60 -4.49
C PHE A 136 -12.28 -2.95 -3.28
N TYR A 137 -13.47 -2.36 -3.48
CA TYR A 137 -14.22 -1.74 -2.38
C TYR A 137 -14.65 -2.76 -1.32
N LEU A 138 -15.05 -3.97 -1.71
CA LEU A 138 -15.37 -5.04 -0.76
C LEU A 138 -14.17 -5.43 0.10
N LEU A 139 -12.99 -5.63 -0.51
CA LEU A 139 -11.75 -5.92 0.20
C LEU A 139 -11.33 -4.76 1.12
N LEU A 140 -11.54 -3.52 0.68
CA LEU A 140 -11.24 -2.31 1.45
C LEU A 140 -12.15 -2.18 2.68
N ILE A 141 -13.45 -2.45 2.54
CA ILE A 141 -14.39 -2.51 3.67
C ILE A 141 -13.97 -3.61 4.65
N LEU A 142 -13.65 -4.81 4.16
CA LEU A 142 -13.18 -5.91 4.99
C LEU A 142 -11.91 -5.53 5.75
N TYR A 143 -10.97 -4.84 5.10
CA TYR A 143 -9.77 -4.29 5.74
C TYR A 143 -10.11 -3.33 6.88
N PHE A 144 -11.01 -2.37 6.69
CA PHE A 144 -11.39 -1.42 7.73
C PHE A 144 -12.13 -2.08 8.89
N ILE A 145 -13.02 -3.04 8.62
CA ILE A 145 -13.65 -3.86 9.66
C ILE A 145 -12.58 -4.60 10.46
N TYR A 146 -11.61 -5.22 9.78
CA TYR A 146 -10.52 -5.91 10.45
C TYR A 146 -9.67 -4.97 11.32
N LEU A 147 -9.32 -3.79 10.81
CA LEU A 147 -8.55 -2.77 11.51
C LEU A 147 -9.26 -2.29 12.78
N THR A 148 -10.57 -2.00 12.70
CA THR A 148 -11.37 -1.54 13.85
C THR A 148 -11.50 -2.63 14.93
N LEU A 149 -11.72 -3.89 14.55
CA LEU A 149 -11.72 -5.01 15.49
C LEU A 149 -10.37 -5.15 16.21
N LEU A 150 -9.27 -4.99 15.47
CA LEU A 150 -7.92 -5.08 16.03
C LEU A 150 -7.64 -3.91 16.99
N MET A 151 -8.05 -2.69 16.62
CA MET A 151 -7.97 -1.50 17.46
C MET A 151 -8.76 -1.69 18.77
N MET A 152 -10.03 -2.12 18.70
CA MET A 152 -10.85 -2.38 19.88
C MET A 152 -10.20 -3.44 20.80
N SER A 153 -9.73 -4.54 20.20
CA SER A 153 -9.06 -5.61 20.94
C SER A 153 -7.79 -5.12 21.65
N ALA A 154 -6.98 -4.31 20.97
CA ALA A 154 -5.74 -3.75 21.53
C ALA A 154 -6.04 -2.84 22.73
N PHE A 155 -7.05 -1.96 22.62
CA PHE A 155 -7.45 -1.09 23.73
C PHE A 155 -8.05 -1.85 24.92
N THR A 156 -8.82 -2.91 24.68
CA THR A 156 -9.34 -3.74 25.77
C THR A 156 -8.24 -4.46 26.53
N GLU A 157 -7.21 -4.97 25.84
CA GLU A 157 -6.07 -5.62 26.49
C GLU A 157 -5.20 -4.61 27.27
N LEU A 158 -4.95 -3.43 26.69
CA LEU A 158 -4.27 -2.33 27.37
C LEU A 158 -4.96 -1.89 28.67
N ARG A 159 -6.30 -1.84 28.68
CA ARG A 159 -7.07 -1.49 29.88
C ARG A 159 -7.02 -2.58 30.96
N SER A 160 -6.78 -3.82 30.56
CA SER A 160 -6.72 -4.96 31.48
C SER A 160 -5.35 -5.18 32.14
N MET A 161 -4.34 -4.41 31.72
CA MET A 161 -2.99 -4.37 32.30
C MET A 161 -2.87 -3.23 33.32
#